data_AF-E1EWJ8-F1
#
_entry.id   AF-E1EWJ8-F1
#
_cell.length_a   1.000
_cell.length_b   1.000
_cell.length_c   1.000
_cell.angle_alpha   90.00
_cell.angle_beta   90.00
_cell.angle_gamma   90.00
#
_symmetry.space_group_name_H-M   'P 1'
#
loop_
_entity.id
_entity.type
_entity.pdbx_description
1 polymer ?
#
loop_
_entity_poly.entity_id
_entity_poly.type
_entity_poly.pdbx_seq_one_letter_code
_entity_poly.pdbx_strand_id
1 'polypeptide(L)'
;MTVASLVHRLLTKRAVSFYGCEDSFTLLDGTRGRGWTSSPGSLLERLTYDEIKLSALLSVSSYSAFINSGSRENRGVPASPSDAVQSHGVVVGLVGPRLEKEGVMEWEEVVVSRSQNVRARGYGEPPEEPAAAASWRQMWAELYGLPGLPLYDRVRSGADPGEYLPLGDLYLNKQAYSARLALSFETLLLEAHSRATRAGTRAYVHVVGIGLGVWSLSPAQEPVFLEAFAGCLARLARRLTGVSDLDFSWFTAQSLPRAAYEHIRIRFSRRNPHDSLPAEHRDKLLVVSYAWDGNALPGNEFWVGALSSSGDPAQACSSQISELHNPHINPAVCGENTRVLTASGETLGIDAYLGKHVYTGLSTEIPGSRHPSSR
;
A
#
# COMPACT_ATOMS: atom_id res chain seq x y z
N MET A 1 5.66 -22.18 7.58
CA MET A 1 5.53 -21.31 6.40
C MET A 1 6.69 -20.33 6.43
N THR A 2 7.49 -20.22 5.35
CA THR A 2 8.51 -19.16 5.22
C THR A 2 7.84 -17.84 4.87
N VAL A 3 8.52 -16.70 5.07
CA VAL A 3 7.98 -15.39 4.67
C VAL A 3 7.73 -15.34 3.16
N ALA A 4 8.64 -15.89 2.33
CA ALA A 4 8.42 -16.02 0.90
C ALA A 4 7.12 -16.80 0.57
N SER A 5 6.90 -17.95 1.21
CA SER A 5 5.67 -18.73 0.98
C SER A 5 4.40 -18.01 1.46
N LEU A 6 4.50 -17.19 2.52
CA LEU A 6 3.40 -16.32 2.93
C LEU A 6 3.11 -15.27 1.85
N VAL A 7 4.14 -14.54 1.36
CA VAL A 7 3.94 -13.54 0.30
C VAL A 7 3.36 -14.17 -0.96
N HIS A 8 3.83 -15.35 -1.36
CA HIS A 8 3.27 -16.07 -2.51
C HIS A 8 1.77 -16.37 -2.31
N ARG A 9 1.35 -16.76 -1.10
CA ARG A 9 -0.06 -16.93 -0.75
C ARG A 9 -0.83 -15.61 -0.83
N LEU A 10 -0.30 -14.52 -0.27
CA LEU A 10 -0.93 -13.18 -0.31
C LEU A 10 -1.14 -12.67 -1.74
N LEU A 11 -0.30 -13.09 -2.69
CA LEU A 11 -0.45 -12.76 -4.11
C LEU A 11 -1.49 -13.66 -4.80
N THR A 12 -1.46 -14.97 -4.55
CA THR A 12 -2.20 -15.97 -5.35
C THR A 12 -3.58 -16.35 -4.80
N LYS A 13 -3.92 -15.96 -3.57
CA LYS A 13 -5.21 -16.28 -2.93
C LYS A 13 -6.17 -15.10 -2.85
N ARG A 14 -5.88 -14.02 -3.59
CA ARG A 14 -6.77 -12.89 -3.80
C ARG A 14 -7.98 -13.32 -4.63
N ALA A 15 -9.08 -12.58 -4.50
CA ALA A 15 -10.17 -12.67 -5.45
C ALA A 15 -9.72 -12.12 -6.82
N VAL A 16 -10.41 -12.52 -7.89
CA VAL A 16 -10.26 -11.90 -9.21
C VAL A 16 -10.76 -10.45 -9.16
N SER A 17 -11.91 -10.24 -8.54
CA SER A 17 -12.45 -8.92 -8.24
C SER A 17 -12.92 -8.85 -6.79
N PHE A 18 -12.75 -7.71 -6.13
CA PHE A 18 -13.16 -7.47 -4.74
C PHE A 18 -13.44 -5.97 -4.54
N TYR A 19 -14.67 -5.61 -4.18
CA TYR A 19 -15.06 -4.20 -4.03
C TYR A 19 -16.37 -4.00 -3.24
N GLY A 20 -16.58 -2.75 -2.82
CA GLY A 20 -17.82 -2.27 -2.18
C GLY A 20 -17.98 -2.69 -0.72
N CYS A 21 -18.84 -1.99 0.02
CA CYS A 21 -19.07 -2.22 1.44
C CYS A 21 -19.62 -3.62 1.82
N GLU A 22 -20.27 -4.32 0.87
CA GLU A 22 -20.73 -5.69 1.06
C GLU A 22 -19.65 -6.74 0.76
N ASP A 23 -18.45 -6.33 0.32
CA ASP A 23 -17.39 -7.22 -0.17
C ASP A 23 -17.90 -8.12 -1.29
N SER A 24 -18.34 -7.51 -2.39
CA SER A 24 -18.68 -8.25 -3.60
C SER A 24 -17.41 -8.82 -4.20
N PHE A 25 -17.42 -10.11 -4.55
CA PHE A 25 -16.22 -10.78 -5.06
C PHE A 25 -16.50 -11.75 -6.21
N THR A 26 -15.46 -11.99 -7.01
CA THR A 26 -15.37 -13.06 -8.00
C THR A 26 -14.10 -13.86 -7.76
N LEU A 27 -14.16 -15.18 -7.72
CA LEU A 27 -12.99 -16.06 -7.57
C LEU A 27 -12.47 -16.55 -8.93
N LEU A 28 -11.30 -17.20 -8.93
CA LEU A 28 -10.66 -17.73 -10.14
C LEU A 28 -11.51 -18.76 -10.90
N ASP A 29 -12.33 -19.53 -10.19
CA ASP A 29 -13.26 -20.50 -10.78
C ASP A 29 -14.54 -19.84 -11.33
N GLY A 30 -14.66 -18.51 -11.25
CA GLY A 30 -15.83 -17.74 -11.66
C GLY A 30 -16.92 -17.63 -10.59
N THR A 31 -16.75 -18.25 -9.42
CA THR A 31 -17.71 -18.16 -8.32
C THR A 31 -17.84 -16.71 -7.85
N ARG A 32 -19.09 -16.22 -7.78
CA ARG A 32 -19.41 -14.87 -7.31
C ARG A 32 -20.10 -14.91 -5.96
N GLY A 33 -19.86 -13.91 -5.12
CA GLY A 33 -20.51 -13.81 -3.83
C GLY A 33 -20.45 -12.41 -3.23
N ARG A 34 -21.06 -12.28 -2.04
CA ARG A 34 -21.01 -11.11 -1.19
C ARG A 34 -20.74 -11.53 0.24
N GLY A 35 -20.04 -10.70 1.00
CA GLY A 35 -19.59 -10.97 2.35
C GLY A 35 -18.37 -11.88 2.35
N TRP A 36 -17.21 -11.30 2.68
CA TRP A 36 -15.93 -12.03 2.68
C TRP A 36 -15.72 -12.87 3.96
N THR A 37 -16.79 -13.46 4.50
CA THR A 37 -16.68 -14.26 5.72
C THR A 37 -15.94 -15.57 5.46
N SER A 38 -15.04 -15.91 6.38
CA SER A 38 -14.27 -17.15 6.34
C SER A 38 -15.15 -18.28 6.86
N SER A 39 -15.68 -19.13 5.98
CA SER A 39 -16.15 -20.44 6.42
C SER A 39 -14.92 -21.34 6.64
N PRO A 40 -14.91 -22.27 7.60
CA PRO A 40 -13.72 -23.06 7.94
C PRO A 40 -13.07 -23.81 6.76
N GLY A 41 -13.85 -24.12 5.72
CA GLY A 41 -13.35 -24.75 4.48
C GLY A 41 -12.79 -23.78 3.43
N SER A 42 -13.05 -22.47 3.51
CA SER A 42 -12.63 -21.50 2.49
C SER A 42 -11.22 -20.94 2.71
N LEU A 43 -10.60 -21.20 3.87
CA LEU A 43 -9.30 -20.64 4.27
C LEU A 43 -8.13 -21.09 3.37
N LEU A 44 -8.22 -22.28 2.76
CA LEU A 44 -7.19 -22.74 1.82
C LEU A 44 -7.27 -22.03 0.46
N GLU A 45 -8.45 -21.51 0.13
CA GLU A 45 -8.77 -20.98 -1.20
C GLU A 45 -8.83 -19.46 -1.23
N ARG A 46 -8.89 -18.79 -0.08
CA ARG A 46 -9.10 -17.35 0.04
C ARG A 46 -8.31 -16.77 1.22
N LEU A 47 -7.96 -15.49 1.14
CA LEU A 47 -7.34 -14.76 2.25
C LEU A 47 -8.34 -14.51 3.39
N THR A 48 -7.88 -14.56 4.64
CA THR A 48 -8.64 -13.97 5.78
C THR A 48 -8.55 -12.44 5.75
N TYR A 49 -9.37 -11.73 6.54
CA TYR A 49 -9.22 -10.27 6.67
C TYR A 49 -7.86 -9.86 7.24
N ASP A 50 -7.26 -10.66 8.13
CA ASP A 50 -5.90 -10.41 8.63
C ASP A 50 -4.86 -10.59 7.52
N GLU A 51 -5.01 -11.61 6.67
CA GLU A 51 -4.14 -11.79 5.51
C GLU A 51 -4.33 -10.67 4.47
N ILE A 52 -5.54 -10.13 4.29
CA ILE A 52 -5.78 -8.97 3.42
C ILE A 52 -4.99 -7.76 3.91
N LYS A 53 -4.89 -7.52 5.22
CA LYS A 53 -4.06 -6.43 5.78
C LYS A 53 -2.60 -6.58 5.40
N LEU A 54 -2.06 -7.79 5.52
CA LEU A 54 -0.68 -8.08 5.12
C LEU A 54 -0.49 -7.92 3.61
N SER A 55 -1.46 -8.41 2.84
CA SER A 55 -1.47 -8.31 1.38
C SER A 55 -1.48 -6.84 0.90
N ALA A 56 -2.16 -5.96 1.63
CA ALA A 56 -2.22 -4.53 1.36
C ALA A 56 -0.86 -3.81 1.61
N LEU A 57 0.11 -4.46 2.27
CA LEU A 57 1.47 -3.93 2.39
C LEU A 57 2.34 -4.23 1.16
N LEU A 58 1.87 -5.09 0.25
CA LEU A 58 2.60 -5.46 -0.96
C LEU A 58 2.37 -4.46 -2.08
N SER A 59 3.39 -4.25 -2.90
CA SER A 59 3.32 -3.49 -4.14
C SER A 59 3.93 -4.30 -5.27
N VAL A 60 3.41 -4.14 -6.48
CA VAL A 60 3.96 -4.77 -7.69
C VAL A 60 4.30 -3.67 -8.69
N SER A 61 5.47 -3.75 -9.31
CA SER A 61 5.92 -2.79 -10.30
C SER A 61 6.49 -3.44 -11.55
N SER A 62 6.26 -2.80 -12.70
CA SER A 62 6.79 -3.25 -13.99
C SER A 62 7.09 -2.08 -14.91
N TYR A 63 8.00 -2.28 -15.85
CA TYR A 63 7.97 -1.47 -17.07
C TYR A 63 6.77 -1.93 -17.90
N SER A 64 5.98 -0.98 -18.40
CA SER A 64 4.78 -1.26 -19.17
C SER A 64 4.72 -0.34 -20.39
N ALA A 65 4.22 -0.88 -21.50
CA ALA A 65 3.74 -0.08 -22.61
C ALA A 65 2.38 0.55 -22.27
N PHE A 66 2.13 1.76 -22.78
CA PHE A 66 0.86 2.46 -22.63
C PHE A 66 0.16 2.58 -23.98
N ILE A 67 -1.14 2.27 -24.00
CA ILE A 67 -1.92 2.33 -25.23
C ILE A 67 -2.80 3.59 -25.32
N ASN A 68 -3.02 4.28 -24.20
CA ASN A 68 -3.78 5.53 -24.11
C ASN A 68 -3.36 6.33 -22.86
N SER A 69 -4.00 7.47 -22.60
CA SER A 69 -3.64 8.39 -21.50
C SER A 69 -3.83 7.84 -20.08
N GLY A 70 -4.53 6.70 -19.92
CA GLY A 70 -4.87 6.15 -18.61
C GLY A 70 -5.99 6.90 -17.89
N SER A 71 -6.76 7.75 -18.58
CA SER A 71 -7.94 8.39 -18.00
C SER A 71 -8.95 7.35 -17.50
N ARG A 72 -9.77 7.69 -16.50
CA ARG A 72 -10.73 6.71 -15.92
C ARG A 72 -11.73 6.14 -16.94
N GLU A 73 -12.07 6.94 -17.95
CA GLU A 73 -13.03 6.56 -19.00
C GLU A 73 -12.37 5.94 -20.24
N ASN A 74 -11.08 5.56 -20.17
CA ASN A 74 -10.34 5.11 -21.34
C ASN A 74 -10.89 3.79 -21.95
N ARG A 75 -11.42 2.89 -21.13
CA ARG A 75 -12.13 1.65 -21.53
C ARG A 75 -11.38 0.79 -22.56
N GLY A 76 -10.04 0.85 -22.57
CA GLY A 76 -9.20 0.05 -23.46
C GLY A 76 -9.09 0.61 -24.88
N VAL A 77 -9.60 1.82 -25.13
CA VAL A 77 -9.53 2.45 -26.44
C VAL A 77 -8.11 2.98 -26.66
N PRO A 78 -7.39 2.54 -27.71
CA PRO A 78 -6.07 3.08 -28.01
C PRO A 78 -6.12 4.57 -28.34
N ALA A 79 -5.08 5.29 -27.95
CA ALA A 79 -4.87 6.68 -28.33
C ALA A 79 -4.70 6.83 -29.84
N SER A 80 -5.21 7.94 -30.35
CA SER A 80 -4.95 8.36 -31.74
C SER A 80 -3.50 8.81 -31.88
N PRO A 81 -2.90 8.75 -33.09
CA PRO A 81 -1.53 9.23 -33.32
C PRO A 81 -1.29 10.71 -32.97
N SER A 82 -2.36 11.51 -32.91
CA SER A 82 -2.32 12.93 -32.50
C SER A 82 -2.33 13.14 -30.99
N ASP A 83 -2.66 12.10 -30.20
CA ASP A 83 -2.79 12.23 -28.76
C ASP A 83 -1.41 12.24 -28.10
N ALA A 84 -1.23 13.14 -27.14
CA ALA A 84 0.00 13.26 -26.38
C ALA A 84 0.07 12.19 -25.29
N VAL A 85 0.40 10.95 -25.67
CA VAL A 85 0.55 9.80 -24.75
C VAL A 85 2.00 9.30 -24.73
N GLN A 86 2.53 9.11 -23.53
CA GLN A 86 3.82 8.46 -23.31
C GLN A 86 3.74 7.01 -23.79
N SER A 87 4.74 6.51 -24.54
CA SER A 87 4.67 5.13 -25.04
C SER A 87 4.95 4.06 -23.97
N HIS A 88 5.80 4.38 -23.00
CA HIS A 88 6.23 3.46 -21.95
C HIS A 88 6.55 4.20 -20.65
N GLY A 89 6.44 3.49 -19.54
CA GLY A 89 6.87 3.96 -18.22
C GLY A 89 6.96 2.81 -17.23
N VAL A 90 7.18 3.15 -15.95
CA VAL A 90 7.04 2.19 -14.85
C VAL A 90 5.67 2.37 -14.23
N VAL A 91 4.93 1.28 -14.03
CA VAL A 91 3.66 1.28 -13.28
C VAL A 91 3.90 0.62 -11.93
N VAL A 92 3.39 1.21 -10.86
CA VAL A 92 3.49 0.74 -9.47
C VAL A 92 2.08 0.65 -8.88
N GLY A 93 1.64 -0.56 -8.53
CA GLY A 93 0.40 -0.79 -7.81
C GLY A 93 0.59 -0.57 -6.31
N LEU A 94 -0.18 0.33 -5.72
CA LEU A 94 -0.12 0.68 -4.31
C LEU A 94 -1.50 0.52 -3.66
N VAL A 95 -1.53 -0.10 -2.49
CA VAL A 95 -2.78 -0.26 -1.72
C VAL A 95 -2.82 0.77 -0.60
N GLY A 96 -3.90 1.55 -0.54
CA GLY A 96 -4.19 2.49 0.54
C GLY A 96 -5.09 1.87 1.62
N PRO A 97 -5.28 2.54 2.76
CA PRO A 97 -6.19 2.05 3.80
C PRO A 97 -7.62 1.91 3.28
N ARG A 98 -8.24 0.75 3.45
CA ARG A 98 -9.65 0.53 3.11
C ARG A 98 -10.52 0.71 4.35
N LEU A 99 -11.20 1.85 4.46
CA LEU A 99 -12.08 2.17 5.61
C LEU A 99 -13.58 2.01 5.27
N GLU A 100 -13.91 1.47 4.10
CA GLU A 100 -15.31 1.24 3.68
C GLU A 100 -16.01 0.13 4.49
N LYS A 101 -15.23 -0.76 5.12
CA LYS A 101 -15.75 -1.91 5.89
C LYS A 101 -15.40 -1.78 7.37
N GLU A 102 -16.44 -1.70 8.21
CA GLU A 102 -16.24 -1.58 9.65
C GLU A 102 -15.68 -2.88 10.28
N GLY A 103 -14.78 -2.72 11.24
CA GLY A 103 -14.35 -3.79 12.14
C GLY A 103 -13.31 -4.76 11.58
N VAL A 104 -12.79 -4.52 10.37
CA VAL A 104 -11.83 -5.41 9.70
C VAL A 104 -10.81 -4.61 8.90
N MET A 105 -9.72 -5.26 8.50
CA MET A 105 -8.63 -4.64 7.74
C MET A 105 -8.03 -3.41 8.46
N GLU A 106 -7.66 -2.34 7.75
CA GLU A 106 -7.08 -1.14 8.36
C GLU A 106 -8.04 -0.40 9.31
N TRP A 107 -9.36 -0.64 9.25
CA TRP A 107 -10.31 -0.05 10.19
C TRP A 107 -9.94 -0.37 11.65
N GLU A 108 -9.43 -1.58 11.90
CA GLU A 108 -9.11 -2.05 13.24
C GLU A 108 -8.05 -1.21 13.96
N GLU A 109 -7.12 -0.62 13.20
CA GLU A 109 -6.03 0.21 13.72
C GLU A 109 -6.27 1.71 13.53
N VAL A 110 -6.91 2.08 12.42
CA VAL A 110 -7.04 3.47 11.98
C VAL A 110 -8.28 4.14 12.56
N VAL A 111 -9.37 3.39 12.77
CA VAL A 111 -10.64 3.96 13.23
C VAL A 111 -10.89 3.59 14.68
N VAL A 112 -11.20 4.60 15.48
CA VAL A 112 -11.58 4.46 16.89
C VAL A 112 -13.10 4.55 16.99
N SER A 113 -13.73 3.45 17.38
CA SER A 113 -15.20 3.35 17.50
C SER A 113 -15.62 2.75 18.85
N ARG A 114 -16.83 3.09 19.30
CA ARG A 114 -17.37 2.69 20.60
C ARG A 114 -17.48 1.17 20.77
N SER A 115 -17.84 0.45 19.72
CA SER A 115 -18.04 -1.01 19.74
C SER A 115 -16.73 -1.80 19.62
N GLN A 116 -15.74 -1.25 18.90
CA GLN A 116 -14.46 -1.90 18.65
C GLN A 116 -13.43 -1.62 19.74
N ASN A 117 -13.21 -0.35 20.07
CA ASN A 117 -12.07 0.11 20.87
C ASN A 117 -12.34 -0.02 22.37
N VAL A 118 -12.55 -1.27 22.81
CA VAL A 118 -12.83 -1.66 24.20
C VAL A 118 -11.80 -2.68 24.68
N ARG A 119 -11.55 -2.72 25.99
CA ARG A 119 -10.58 -3.66 26.60
C ARG A 119 -10.89 -5.12 26.26
N ALA A 120 -12.17 -5.50 26.23
CA ALA A 120 -12.60 -6.86 25.89
C ALA A 120 -12.20 -7.31 24.47
N ARG A 121 -11.83 -6.38 23.58
CA ARG A 121 -11.35 -6.65 22.22
C ARG A 121 -9.84 -6.41 22.05
N GLY A 122 -9.10 -6.26 23.15
CA GLY A 122 -7.65 -6.10 23.14
C GLY A 122 -7.16 -4.67 22.87
N TYR A 123 -8.02 -3.66 23.02
CA TYR A 123 -7.62 -2.25 22.92
C TYR A 123 -7.25 -1.66 24.29
N GLY A 124 -6.43 -0.62 24.29
CA GLY A 124 -5.85 0.00 25.48
C GLY A 124 -4.52 -0.61 25.87
N GLU A 125 -4.12 -0.39 27.13
CA GLU A 125 -2.90 -0.97 27.68
C GLU A 125 -3.01 -2.50 27.73
N PRO A 126 -2.02 -3.25 27.23
CA PRO A 126 -2.03 -4.70 27.29
C PRO A 126 -1.94 -5.15 28.76
N PRO A 127 -2.70 -6.18 29.17
CA PRO A 127 -2.53 -6.77 30.50
C PRO A 127 -1.17 -7.50 30.59
N GLU A 128 -0.70 -7.82 31.80
CA GLU A 128 0.57 -8.54 32.02
C GLU A 128 0.65 -9.86 31.23
N GLU A 129 -0.48 -10.55 31.06
CA GLU A 129 -0.64 -11.71 30.18
C GLU A 129 -1.69 -11.43 29.09
N PRO A 130 -1.30 -10.94 27.91
CA PRO A 130 -2.23 -10.57 26.85
C PRO A 130 -2.84 -11.79 26.17
N ALA A 131 -4.17 -11.79 26.04
CA ALA A 131 -4.86 -12.68 25.12
C ALA A 131 -4.39 -12.44 23.68
N ALA A 132 -4.51 -13.44 22.80
CA ALA A 132 -4.04 -13.37 21.41
C ALA A 132 -4.50 -12.12 20.65
N ALA A 133 -5.74 -11.67 20.87
CA ALA A 133 -6.25 -10.44 20.25
C ALA A 133 -5.48 -9.19 20.70
N ALA A 134 -5.13 -9.07 21.99
CA ALA A 134 -4.33 -7.97 22.51
C ALA A 134 -2.91 -8.01 21.95
N SER A 135 -2.30 -9.20 21.84
CA SER A 135 -0.99 -9.36 21.19
C SER A 135 -1.01 -8.94 19.72
N TRP A 136 -2.08 -9.27 18.99
CA TRP A 136 -2.25 -8.87 17.59
C TRP A 136 -2.37 -7.34 17.44
N ARG A 137 -3.17 -6.68 18.28
CA ARG A 137 -3.28 -5.22 18.30
C ARG A 137 -1.97 -4.55 18.66
N GLN A 138 -1.24 -5.11 19.61
CA GLN A 138 0.07 -4.59 20.02
C GLN A 138 1.09 -4.67 18.88
N MET A 139 1.14 -5.77 18.14
CA MET A 139 2.00 -5.91 16.95
C MET A 139 1.76 -4.81 15.92
N TRP A 140 0.50 -4.52 15.61
CA TRP A 140 0.16 -3.44 14.67
C TRP A 140 0.44 -2.05 15.23
N ALA A 141 0.20 -1.83 16.54
CA ALA A 141 0.58 -0.59 17.20
C ALA A 141 2.08 -0.34 17.09
N GLU A 142 2.90 -1.35 17.36
CA GLU A 142 4.37 -1.29 17.24
C GLU A 142 4.81 -0.98 15.81
N LEU A 143 4.23 -1.66 14.81
CA LEU A 143 4.50 -1.36 13.40
C LEU A 143 4.23 0.11 13.06
N TYR A 144 3.20 0.71 13.67
CA TYR A 144 2.82 2.11 13.46
C TYR A 144 3.48 3.09 14.45
N GLY A 145 4.41 2.62 15.28
CA GLY A 145 5.11 3.43 16.27
C GLY A 145 4.19 3.99 17.38
N LEU A 146 3.09 3.30 17.66
CA LEU A 146 2.14 3.62 18.71
C LEU A 146 2.45 2.83 19.98
N PRO A 147 2.24 3.40 21.18
CA PRO A 147 2.36 2.65 22.43
C PRO A 147 1.29 1.56 22.58
N GLY A 148 0.15 1.72 21.89
CA GLY A 148 -0.97 0.81 21.86
C GLY A 148 -2.14 1.44 21.10
N LEU A 149 -3.12 0.64 20.69
CA LEU A 149 -4.33 1.17 20.07
C LEU A 149 -5.30 1.66 21.17
N PRO A 150 -5.86 2.87 21.05
CA PRO A 150 -6.53 3.53 22.17
C PRO A 150 -7.92 2.94 22.48
N LEU A 151 -8.37 3.16 23.71
CA LEU A 151 -9.77 2.95 24.10
C LEU A 151 -10.65 4.11 23.64
N TYR A 152 -11.86 3.81 23.18
CA TYR A 152 -12.82 4.81 22.72
C TYR A 152 -13.10 5.88 23.77
N ASP A 153 -13.39 5.48 25.02
CA ASP A 153 -13.74 6.43 26.07
C ASP A 153 -12.59 7.39 26.42
N ARG A 154 -11.32 6.94 26.29
CA ARG A 154 -10.18 7.83 26.48
C ARG A 154 -10.15 8.90 25.38
N VAL A 155 -10.25 8.50 24.11
CA VAL A 155 -10.28 9.43 22.97
C VAL A 155 -11.47 10.36 23.05
N ARG A 156 -12.68 9.86 23.34
CA ARG A 156 -13.88 10.70 23.43
C ARG A 156 -13.77 11.78 24.52
N SER A 157 -13.14 11.47 25.65
CA SER A 157 -13.03 12.38 26.79
C SER A 157 -11.98 13.49 26.64
N GLY A 158 -10.99 13.31 25.75
CA GLY A 158 -9.82 14.18 25.71
C GLY A 158 -9.03 14.11 24.40
N ALA A 159 -9.70 13.87 23.27
CA ALA A 159 -9.07 13.81 21.96
C ALA A 159 -8.31 15.11 21.66
N ASP A 160 -7.00 14.99 21.46
CA ASP A 160 -6.20 16.04 20.84
C ASP A 160 -6.57 16.11 19.34
N PRO A 161 -7.07 17.26 18.83
CA PRO A 161 -7.33 17.45 17.41
C PRO A 161 -6.09 17.26 16.52
N GLY A 162 -4.88 17.37 17.07
CA GLY A 162 -3.62 17.06 16.41
C GLY A 162 -3.41 15.56 16.18
N GLU A 163 -3.94 14.70 17.05
CA GLU A 163 -3.77 13.24 17.00
C GLU A 163 -4.97 12.52 16.40
N TYR A 164 -6.18 13.02 16.65
CA TYR A 164 -7.44 12.41 16.24
C TYR A 164 -8.27 13.36 15.41
N LEU A 165 -8.75 12.90 14.25
CA LEU A 165 -9.72 13.62 13.43
C LEU A 165 -11.14 13.11 13.79
N PRO A 166 -12.04 13.93 14.35
CA PRO A 166 -13.41 13.51 14.63
C PRO A 166 -14.22 13.32 13.34
N LEU A 167 -14.98 12.22 13.28
CA LEU A 167 -15.79 11.78 12.15
C LEU A 167 -17.19 11.37 12.63
N GLY A 168 -17.94 12.32 13.19
CA GLY A 168 -19.19 12.04 13.89
C GLY A 168 -18.94 11.31 15.21
N ASP A 169 -19.52 10.11 15.37
CA ASP A 169 -19.31 9.26 16.55
C ASP A 169 -18.01 8.44 16.50
N LEU A 170 -17.24 8.58 15.43
CA LEU A 170 -15.96 7.92 15.18
C LEU A 170 -14.80 8.91 15.30
N TYR A 171 -13.59 8.39 15.47
CA TYR A 171 -12.36 9.16 15.35
C TYR A 171 -11.37 8.43 14.44
N LEU A 172 -10.72 9.17 13.55
CA LEU A 172 -9.58 8.67 12.80
C LEU A 172 -8.30 8.92 13.61
N ASN A 173 -7.55 7.86 13.92
CA ASN A 173 -6.21 7.98 14.49
C ASN A 173 -5.24 8.43 13.39
N LYS A 174 -4.82 9.69 13.43
CA LYS A 174 -3.98 10.28 12.37
C LYS A 174 -2.60 9.63 12.31
N GLN A 175 -2.03 9.22 13.43
CA GLN A 175 -0.74 8.54 13.47
C GLN A 175 -0.82 7.16 12.83
N ALA A 176 -1.81 6.33 13.21
CA ALA A 176 -2.03 5.02 12.59
C ALA A 176 -2.27 5.13 11.08
N TYR A 177 -3.12 6.07 10.67
CA TYR A 177 -3.41 6.34 9.26
C TYR A 177 -2.15 6.75 8.48
N SER A 178 -1.38 7.69 9.04
CA SER A 178 -0.14 8.19 8.44
C SER A 178 0.92 7.11 8.33
N ALA A 179 1.10 6.29 9.37
CA ALA A 179 2.07 5.19 9.39
C ALA A 179 1.72 4.12 8.35
N ARG A 180 0.44 3.76 8.23
CA ARG A 180 -0.02 2.81 7.20
C ARG A 180 0.23 3.32 5.79
N LEU A 181 -0.03 4.61 5.53
CA LEU A 181 0.21 5.25 4.24
C LEU A 181 1.71 5.38 3.93
N ALA A 182 2.54 5.66 4.95
CA ALA A 182 3.97 5.84 4.81
C ALA A 182 4.64 4.63 4.15
N LEU A 183 4.21 3.40 4.47
CA LEU A 183 4.71 2.18 3.84
C LEU A 183 4.54 2.20 2.31
N SER A 184 3.38 2.61 1.82
CA SER A 184 3.10 2.71 0.38
C SER A 184 3.85 3.88 -0.27
N PHE A 185 3.96 5.02 0.44
CA PHE A 185 4.68 6.21 -0.07
C PHE A 185 6.19 5.98 -0.18
N GLU A 186 6.81 5.41 0.85
CA GLU A 186 8.23 5.08 0.85
C GLU A 186 8.54 4.07 -0.25
N THR A 187 7.68 3.06 -0.42
CA THR A 187 7.81 2.07 -1.50
C THR A 187 7.79 2.74 -2.87
N LEU A 188 6.83 3.64 -3.14
CA LEU A 188 6.76 4.38 -4.40
C LEU A 188 8.03 5.20 -4.65
N LEU A 189 8.45 5.99 -3.66
CA LEU A 189 9.59 6.89 -3.78
C LEU A 189 10.90 6.13 -4.01
N LEU A 190 11.14 5.05 -3.24
CA LEU A 190 12.34 4.22 -3.37
C LEU A 190 12.34 3.42 -4.67
N GLU A 191 11.19 2.92 -5.12
CA GLU A 191 11.08 2.21 -6.40
C GLU A 191 11.35 3.15 -7.57
N ALA A 192 10.75 4.34 -7.57
CA ALA A 192 10.98 5.36 -8.58
C ALA A 192 12.47 5.76 -8.64
N HIS A 193 13.09 5.97 -7.47
CA HIS A 193 14.52 6.24 -7.36
C HIS A 193 15.36 5.11 -7.96
N SER A 194 15.13 3.87 -7.53
CA SER A 194 15.89 2.69 -7.98
C SER A 194 15.79 2.50 -9.50
N ARG A 195 14.59 2.59 -10.06
CA ARG A 195 14.34 2.45 -11.51
C ARG A 195 15.01 3.54 -12.33
N ALA A 196 14.90 4.80 -11.90
CA ALA A 196 15.52 5.92 -12.59
C ALA A 196 17.05 5.86 -12.56
N THR A 197 17.63 5.57 -11.39
CA THR A 197 19.08 5.41 -11.23
C THR A 197 19.62 4.28 -12.10
N ARG A 198 18.95 3.12 -12.15
CA ARG A 198 19.31 2.00 -13.03
C ARG A 198 19.20 2.34 -14.52
N ALA A 199 18.27 3.22 -14.88
CA ALA A 199 18.08 3.69 -16.26
C ALA A 199 19.01 4.87 -16.62
N GLY A 200 19.84 5.37 -15.69
CA GLY A 200 20.72 6.51 -15.93
C GLY A 200 19.98 7.84 -16.15
N THR A 201 18.75 7.97 -15.65
CA THR A 201 17.94 9.19 -15.76
C THR A 201 17.33 9.57 -14.40
N ARG A 202 16.42 10.55 -14.36
CA ARG A 202 15.61 10.89 -13.18
C ARG A 202 14.13 10.53 -13.40
N ALA A 203 13.41 10.25 -12.33
CA ALA A 203 11.99 9.91 -12.34
C ALA A 203 11.09 11.14 -12.23
N TYR A 204 10.12 11.23 -13.14
CA TYR A 204 8.90 12.03 -12.98
C TYR A 204 7.81 11.11 -12.44
N VAL A 205 7.37 11.32 -11.19
CA VAL A 205 6.43 10.42 -10.52
C VAL A 205 5.02 11.02 -10.53
N HIS A 206 4.08 10.31 -11.12
CA HIS A 206 2.64 10.58 -11.03
C HIS A 206 2.08 9.94 -9.76
N VAL A 207 1.55 10.78 -8.86
CA VAL A 207 1.05 10.39 -7.55
C VAL A 207 -0.48 10.54 -7.52
N VAL A 208 -1.17 9.48 -7.10
CA VAL A 208 -2.62 9.47 -6.89
C VAL A 208 -3.00 9.24 -5.42
N GLY A 209 -4.21 9.65 -5.06
CA GLY A 209 -4.77 9.43 -3.73
C GLY A 209 -5.17 7.98 -3.47
N ILE A 210 -4.26 7.16 -2.92
CA ILE A 210 -4.58 5.80 -2.47
C ILE A 210 -5.44 5.85 -1.19
N GLY A 211 -6.55 5.11 -1.16
CA GLY A 211 -7.49 5.11 -0.02
C GLY A 211 -8.32 6.41 0.17
N LEU A 212 -8.15 7.41 -0.71
CA LEU A 212 -8.91 8.68 -0.65
C LEU A 212 -10.21 8.67 -1.48
N GLY A 213 -10.45 7.60 -2.24
CA GLY A 213 -11.69 7.43 -3.02
C GLY A 213 -12.85 6.93 -2.15
N VAL A 214 -13.58 5.95 -2.67
CA VAL A 214 -14.72 5.30 -1.98
C VAL A 214 -14.35 4.61 -0.65
N TRP A 215 -13.06 4.47 -0.36
CA TRP A 215 -12.55 3.94 0.90
C TRP A 215 -12.34 4.98 1.99
N SER A 216 -12.45 6.27 1.68
CA SER A 216 -12.36 7.33 2.68
C SER A 216 -13.68 7.50 3.42
N LEU A 217 -13.58 7.89 4.69
CA LEU A 217 -14.71 8.27 5.55
C LEU A 217 -15.00 9.78 5.45
N SER A 218 -14.00 10.59 5.10
CA SER A 218 -14.16 12.05 5.00
C SER A 218 -13.10 12.69 4.10
N PRO A 219 -13.44 13.77 3.36
CA PRO A 219 -12.47 14.60 2.66
C PRO A 219 -11.35 15.16 3.56
N ALA A 220 -11.60 15.27 4.87
CA ALA A 220 -10.60 15.71 5.84
C ALA A 220 -9.43 14.71 6.03
N GLN A 221 -9.48 13.52 5.41
CA GLN A 221 -8.34 12.62 5.30
C GLN A 221 -7.27 13.09 4.32
N GLU A 222 -7.60 13.90 3.31
CA GLU A 222 -6.62 14.36 2.31
C GLU A 222 -5.49 15.19 2.95
N PRO A 223 -5.76 16.16 3.84
CA PRO A 223 -4.69 16.84 4.56
C PRO A 223 -3.75 15.90 5.33
N VAL A 224 -4.31 14.91 6.05
CA VAL A 224 -3.51 13.94 6.81
C VAL A 224 -2.67 13.06 5.88
N PHE A 225 -3.21 12.68 4.71
CA PHE A 225 -2.48 11.96 3.67
C PHE A 225 -1.27 12.78 3.17
N LEU A 226 -1.46 14.07 2.88
CA LEU A 226 -0.40 14.94 2.37
C LEU A 226 0.65 15.26 3.44
N GLU A 227 0.25 15.36 4.71
CA GLU A 227 1.15 15.44 5.86
C GLU A 227 2.02 14.19 5.97
N ALA A 228 1.42 13.00 5.87
CA ALA A 228 2.14 11.73 5.89
C ALA A 228 3.14 11.63 4.73
N PHE A 229 2.74 12.02 3.51
CA PHE A 229 3.62 12.05 2.35
C PHE A 229 4.79 13.02 2.55
N ALA A 230 4.51 14.24 3.02
CA ALA A 230 5.52 15.24 3.34
C ALA A 230 6.51 14.75 4.40
N GLY A 231 6.04 13.99 5.40
CA GLY A 231 6.87 13.33 6.40
C GLY A 231 7.82 12.30 5.79
N CYS A 232 7.32 11.44 4.90
CA CYS A 232 8.14 10.47 4.16
C CYS A 232 9.20 11.18 3.32
N LEU A 233 8.80 12.22 2.59
CA LEU A 233 9.69 12.98 1.73
C LEU A 233 10.77 13.71 2.54
N ALA A 234 10.44 14.32 3.68
CA ALA A 234 11.41 14.96 4.56
C ALA A 234 12.49 13.97 5.06
N ARG A 235 12.11 12.71 5.32
CA ARG A 235 13.04 11.65 5.75
C ARG A 235 13.91 11.12 4.62
N LEU A 236 13.35 10.99 3.41
CA LEU A 236 14.00 10.30 2.29
C LEU A 236 14.65 11.23 1.27
N ALA A 237 14.26 12.51 1.16
CA ALA A 237 14.59 13.39 0.04
C ALA A 237 16.07 13.35 -0.34
N ARG A 238 16.99 13.53 0.63
CA ARG A 238 18.45 13.51 0.40
C ARG A 238 18.97 12.25 -0.27
N ARG A 239 18.27 11.12 -0.13
CA ARG A 239 18.62 9.83 -0.72
C ARG A 239 17.96 9.62 -2.08
N LEU A 240 16.85 10.29 -2.34
CA LEU A 240 16.06 10.17 -3.57
C LEU A 240 16.66 11.01 -4.72
N THR A 241 17.97 10.87 -4.98
CA THR A 241 18.69 11.64 -6.02
C THR A 241 18.18 11.34 -7.43
N GLY A 242 17.63 10.14 -7.63
CA GLY A 242 16.98 9.72 -8.86
C GLY A 242 15.55 10.22 -9.04
N VAL A 243 14.92 10.83 -8.03
CA VAL A 243 13.56 11.39 -8.15
C VAL A 243 13.66 12.88 -8.45
N SER A 244 12.96 13.34 -9.49
CA SER A 244 13.06 14.72 -9.97
C SER A 244 11.84 15.56 -9.69
N ASP A 245 10.68 14.98 -9.91
CA ASP A 245 9.39 15.65 -9.89
C ASP A 245 8.37 14.69 -9.29
N LEU A 246 7.52 15.22 -8.43
CA LEU A 246 6.33 14.55 -7.93
C LEU A 246 5.11 15.36 -8.37
N ASP A 247 4.22 14.72 -9.12
CA ASP A 247 3.01 15.31 -9.66
C ASP A 247 1.78 14.69 -8.99
N PHE A 248 1.26 15.39 -7.98
CA PHE A 248 0.07 15.04 -7.24
C PHE A 248 -1.16 15.34 -8.09
N SER A 249 -1.70 14.31 -8.72
CA SER A 249 -2.81 14.45 -9.66
C SER A 249 -4.15 14.20 -8.98
N TRP A 250 -5.12 15.08 -9.24
CA TRP A 250 -6.51 15.00 -8.75
C TRP A 250 -6.70 15.21 -7.24
N PHE A 251 -5.73 15.84 -6.57
CA PHE A 251 -5.87 16.31 -5.19
C PHE A 251 -6.59 17.66 -5.15
N THR A 252 -7.33 17.92 -4.07
CA THR A 252 -7.97 19.23 -3.86
C THR A 252 -6.96 20.29 -3.42
N ALA A 253 -6.01 19.91 -2.55
CA ALA A 253 -4.90 20.73 -2.15
C ALA A 253 -4.00 21.12 -3.34
N GLN A 254 -3.25 22.21 -3.17
CA GLN A 254 -2.35 22.76 -4.19
C GLN A 254 -0.88 22.82 -3.72
N SER A 255 -0.60 22.33 -2.52
CA SER A 255 0.72 22.32 -1.92
C SER A 255 0.84 21.21 -0.86
N LEU A 256 2.08 20.82 -0.56
CA LEU A 256 2.38 20.00 0.61
C LEU A 256 2.58 20.89 1.85
N PRO A 257 2.23 20.41 3.06
CA PRO A 257 2.29 21.18 4.30
C PRO A 257 3.71 21.50 4.80
N ARG A 258 4.76 21.03 4.13
CA ARG A 258 6.17 21.38 4.38
C ARG A 258 6.86 21.81 3.09
N ALA A 259 7.71 22.84 3.18
CA ALA A 259 8.46 23.39 2.05
C ALA A 259 9.98 23.35 2.29
N ALA A 260 10.67 22.55 1.47
CA ALA A 260 12.04 22.67 0.96
C ALA A 260 12.57 21.26 0.61
N TYR A 261 12.02 20.66 -0.45
CA TYR A 261 12.54 19.39 -0.97
C TYR A 261 13.66 19.73 -1.96
N GLU A 262 14.89 19.85 -1.44
CA GLU A 262 16.12 20.35 -2.09
C GLU A 262 16.08 20.31 -3.64
N HIS A 263 16.05 19.12 -4.23
CA HIS A 263 16.12 18.89 -5.68
C HIS A 263 14.84 18.33 -6.32
N ILE A 264 13.77 18.15 -5.54
CA ILE A 264 12.52 17.50 -5.97
C ILE A 264 11.44 18.56 -6.18
N ARG A 265 11.00 18.71 -7.42
CA ARG A 265 9.93 19.64 -7.78
C ARG A 265 8.58 19.03 -7.43
N ILE A 266 7.74 19.77 -6.71
CA ILE A 266 6.38 19.35 -6.37
C ILE A 266 5.39 20.08 -7.27
N ARG A 267 4.43 19.33 -7.83
CA ARG A 267 3.37 19.85 -8.68
C ARG A 267 2.04 19.27 -8.21
N PHE A 268 1.00 20.06 -8.33
CA PHE A 268 -0.39 19.63 -8.20
C PHE A 268 -1.07 19.87 -9.54
N SER A 269 -1.74 18.85 -10.07
CA SER A 269 -2.34 18.93 -11.40
C SER A 269 -3.57 18.03 -11.53
N ARG A 270 -4.11 17.96 -12.75
CA ARG A 270 -5.17 17.01 -13.15
C ARG A 270 -4.71 16.16 -14.33
N ARG A 271 -3.41 15.86 -14.38
CA ARG A 271 -2.79 15.06 -15.42
C ARG A 271 -3.30 13.62 -15.39
N ASN A 272 -3.51 13.02 -16.57
CA ASN A 272 -3.75 11.58 -16.66
C ASN A 272 -2.42 10.82 -16.53
N PRO A 273 -2.47 9.58 -16.01
CA PRO A 273 -1.27 8.81 -15.67
C PRO A 273 -0.24 8.70 -16.79
N HIS A 274 -0.68 8.56 -18.05
CA HIS A 274 0.19 8.28 -19.20
C HIS A 274 0.29 9.44 -20.19
N ASP A 275 -0.21 10.63 -19.87
CA ASP A 275 0.00 11.81 -20.73
C ASP A 275 1.50 11.98 -21.00
N SER A 276 1.90 12.45 -22.19
CA SER A 276 3.31 12.69 -22.53
C SER A 276 3.95 13.72 -21.62
N LEU A 277 5.18 13.45 -21.17
CA LEU A 277 5.93 14.43 -20.38
C LEU A 277 6.16 15.73 -21.19
N PRO A 278 6.01 16.93 -20.58
CA PRO A 278 6.37 18.18 -21.23
C PRO A 278 7.82 18.17 -21.72
N ALA A 279 8.17 19.03 -22.68
CA ALA A 279 9.50 19.06 -23.29
C ALA A 279 10.66 19.16 -22.27
N GLU A 280 10.47 19.90 -21.17
CA GLU A 280 11.44 20.03 -20.07
C GLU A 280 11.73 18.70 -19.32
N HIS A 281 10.88 17.68 -19.51
CA HIS A 281 10.92 16.38 -18.82
C HIS A 281 11.00 15.19 -19.76
N ARG A 282 11.12 15.39 -21.07
CA ARG A 282 11.04 14.32 -22.07
C ARG A 282 12.03 13.17 -21.87
N ASP A 283 13.18 13.45 -21.26
CA ASP A 283 14.26 12.46 -21.04
C ASP A 283 14.13 11.76 -19.68
N LYS A 284 13.12 12.09 -18.88
CA LYS A 284 12.85 11.49 -17.57
C LYS A 284 12.05 10.21 -17.68
N LEU A 285 12.26 9.32 -16.72
CA LEU A 285 11.44 8.12 -16.58
C LEU A 285 10.08 8.49 -15.96
N LEU A 286 8.99 8.30 -16.71
CA LEU A 286 7.65 8.39 -16.15
C LEU A 286 7.39 7.17 -15.24
N VAL A 287 7.13 7.44 -13.96
CA VAL A 287 6.71 6.44 -12.97
C VAL A 287 5.28 6.76 -12.55
N VAL A 288 4.40 5.80 -12.71
CA VAL A 288 2.96 5.94 -12.51
C VAL A 288 2.54 5.11 -11.33
N SER A 289 1.87 5.73 -10.36
CA SER A 289 1.18 5.01 -9.30
C SER A 289 -0.30 4.84 -9.64
N TYR A 290 -0.87 3.68 -9.31
CA TYR A 290 -2.31 3.49 -9.31
C TYR A 290 -2.75 2.90 -7.96
N ALA A 291 -3.98 3.25 -7.55
CA ALA A 291 -4.60 2.65 -6.37
C ALA A 291 -5.04 1.23 -6.74
N TRP A 292 -4.57 0.25 -5.97
CA TRP A 292 -4.90 -1.17 -6.10
C TRP A 292 -5.60 -1.68 -4.83
N ASP A 293 -6.22 -2.86 -4.92
CA ASP A 293 -6.91 -3.55 -3.83
C ASP A 293 -6.08 -4.68 -3.22
N GLY A 294 -6.08 -4.76 -1.88
CA GLY A 294 -5.34 -5.76 -1.12
C GLY A 294 -5.84 -7.20 -1.31
N ASN A 295 -7.05 -7.38 -1.85
CA ASN A 295 -7.70 -8.68 -2.04
C ASN A 295 -8.24 -8.88 -3.47
N ALA A 296 -7.84 -8.07 -4.44
CA ALA A 296 -8.13 -8.30 -5.86
C ALA A 296 -6.87 -8.56 -6.69
N LEU A 297 -7.03 -9.23 -7.83
CA LEU A 297 -6.02 -9.25 -8.87
C LEU A 297 -5.82 -7.85 -9.48
N PRO A 298 -4.67 -7.56 -10.11
CA PRO A 298 -4.46 -6.28 -10.78
C PRO A 298 -5.54 -6.04 -11.82
N GLY A 299 -6.14 -4.85 -11.80
CA GLY A 299 -7.26 -4.47 -12.67
C GLY A 299 -8.63 -4.66 -12.04
N ASN A 300 -8.77 -5.49 -11.00
CA ASN A 300 -9.99 -5.66 -10.19
C ASN A 300 -11.29 -5.71 -11.03
N GLU A 301 -12.04 -4.62 -11.13
CA GLU A 301 -13.30 -4.52 -11.87
C GLU A 301 -13.16 -4.75 -13.39
N PHE A 302 -11.94 -4.68 -13.92
CA PHE A 302 -11.59 -5.07 -15.29
C PHE A 302 -12.10 -6.48 -15.61
N TRP A 303 -11.88 -7.41 -14.68
CA TRP A 303 -12.20 -8.83 -14.87
C TRP A 303 -13.71 -9.13 -14.87
N VAL A 304 -14.54 -8.18 -14.46
CA VAL A 304 -16.00 -8.29 -14.49
C VAL A 304 -16.64 -7.34 -15.51
N GLY A 305 -15.83 -6.70 -16.37
CA GLY A 305 -16.29 -5.84 -17.46
C GLY A 305 -16.65 -4.41 -17.05
N ALA A 306 -16.38 -4.01 -15.80
CA ALA A 306 -16.61 -2.64 -15.32
C ALA A 306 -15.36 -1.76 -15.60
N LEU A 307 -15.15 -1.46 -16.88
CA LEU A 307 -13.90 -0.89 -17.40
C LEU A 307 -13.62 0.58 -17.03
N SER A 308 -14.58 1.29 -16.43
CA SER A 308 -14.43 2.70 -16.03
C SER A 308 -14.92 3.00 -14.61
N SER A 309 -15.06 1.99 -13.75
CA SER A 309 -15.56 2.20 -12.37
C SER A 309 -14.54 2.88 -11.44
N SER A 310 -13.24 2.66 -11.65
CA SER A 310 -12.20 3.12 -10.74
C SER A 310 -10.83 3.24 -11.45
N GLY A 311 -9.77 3.50 -10.67
CA GLY A 311 -8.40 3.57 -11.19
C GLY A 311 -7.82 2.21 -11.59
N ASP A 312 -8.24 1.12 -10.93
CA ASP A 312 -7.84 -0.25 -11.22
C ASP A 312 -8.13 -0.68 -12.67
N PRO A 313 -9.41 -0.69 -13.13
CA PRO A 313 -9.73 -1.08 -14.49
C PRO A 313 -9.17 -0.09 -15.51
N ALA A 314 -9.10 1.20 -15.16
CA ALA A 314 -8.49 2.20 -16.02
C ALA A 314 -7.02 1.89 -16.29
N GLN A 315 -6.24 1.49 -15.27
CA GLN A 315 -4.84 1.11 -15.42
C GLN A 315 -4.68 -0.20 -16.21
N ALA A 316 -5.53 -1.20 -15.97
CA ALA A 316 -5.53 -2.45 -16.74
C ALA A 316 -5.89 -2.23 -18.21
N CYS A 317 -6.82 -1.32 -18.48
CA CYS A 317 -7.21 -0.96 -19.84
C CYS A 317 -6.17 -0.13 -20.61
N SER A 318 -5.23 0.49 -19.91
CA SER A 318 -4.30 1.46 -20.53
C SER A 318 -2.84 0.99 -20.51
N SER A 319 -2.55 -0.14 -19.88
CA SER A 319 -1.21 -0.68 -19.70
C SER A 319 -1.23 -2.21 -19.60
N GLN A 320 -0.09 -2.82 -19.27
CA GLN A 320 0.08 -4.28 -19.22
C GLN A 320 -0.04 -4.87 -17.80
N ILE A 321 -0.70 -4.18 -16.86
CA ILE A 321 -0.77 -4.68 -15.46
C ILE A 321 -1.57 -5.98 -15.35
N SER A 322 -2.54 -6.23 -16.24
CA SER A 322 -3.36 -7.45 -16.25
C SER A 322 -2.53 -8.71 -16.47
N GLU A 323 -1.42 -8.62 -17.21
CA GLU A 323 -0.48 -9.71 -17.46
C GLU A 323 0.73 -9.60 -16.54
N LEU A 324 1.39 -8.44 -16.48
CA LEU A 324 2.69 -8.28 -15.84
C LEU A 324 2.61 -8.31 -14.31
N HIS A 325 1.51 -7.84 -13.71
CA HIS A 325 1.36 -7.82 -12.25
C HIS A 325 0.59 -9.04 -11.73
N ASN A 326 0.05 -9.87 -12.62
CA ASN A 326 -0.83 -10.97 -12.26
C ASN A 326 -0.03 -12.26 -11.97
N PRO A 327 -0.06 -12.79 -10.75
CA PRO A 327 0.71 -13.98 -10.36
C PRO A 327 0.25 -15.28 -11.04
N HIS A 328 -0.94 -15.30 -11.63
CA HIS A 328 -1.45 -16.44 -12.39
C HIS A 328 -1.02 -16.42 -13.86
N ILE A 329 -0.46 -15.31 -14.35
CA ILE A 329 -0.01 -15.13 -15.73
C ILE A 329 1.51 -14.97 -15.76
N ASN A 330 2.05 -14.09 -14.91
CA ASN A 330 3.48 -13.83 -14.81
C ASN A 330 4.08 -14.58 -13.61
N PRO A 331 4.81 -15.68 -13.81
CA PRO A 331 5.42 -16.45 -12.74
C PRO A 331 6.52 -15.68 -11.98
N ALA A 332 6.99 -14.54 -12.53
CA ALA A 332 7.92 -13.68 -11.81
C ALA A 332 7.27 -12.95 -10.62
N VAL A 333 5.93 -12.83 -10.60
CA VAL A 333 5.18 -12.26 -9.48
C VAL A 333 4.93 -13.37 -8.45
N CYS A 334 5.97 -13.68 -7.67
CA CYS A 334 5.94 -14.73 -6.66
C CYS A 334 6.70 -14.31 -5.38
N GLY A 335 6.53 -15.10 -4.32
CA GLY A 335 7.11 -14.81 -3.02
C GLY A 335 8.65 -14.80 -3.04
N GLU A 336 9.27 -15.72 -3.79
CA GLU A 336 10.72 -15.86 -3.95
C GLU A 336 11.34 -14.63 -4.66
N ASN A 337 10.55 -13.97 -5.51
CA ASN A 337 10.96 -12.77 -6.21
C ASN A 337 10.67 -11.47 -5.43
N THR A 338 10.16 -11.58 -4.21
CA THR A 338 9.93 -10.40 -3.37
C THR A 338 11.24 -9.65 -3.14
N ARG A 339 11.17 -8.33 -3.27
CA ARG A 339 12.27 -7.41 -3.01
C ARG A 339 11.89 -6.46 -1.90
N VAL A 340 12.85 -6.17 -1.02
CA VAL A 340 12.73 -5.17 0.03
C VAL A 340 13.60 -3.98 -0.35
N LEU A 341 12.96 -2.82 -0.49
CA LEU A 341 13.63 -1.53 -0.69
C LEU A 341 13.99 -0.97 0.68
N THR A 342 15.28 -0.91 0.96
CA THR A 342 15.78 -0.43 2.25
C THR A 342 15.93 1.09 2.25
N ALA A 343 15.93 1.70 3.43
CA ALA A 343 16.21 3.14 3.57
C ALA A 343 17.63 3.54 3.13
N SER A 344 18.57 2.59 3.00
CA SER A 344 19.89 2.83 2.40
C SER A 344 19.85 2.91 0.87
N GLY A 345 18.73 2.58 0.22
CA GLY A 345 18.59 2.50 -1.23
C GLY A 345 18.96 1.13 -1.80
N GLU A 346 19.34 0.16 -0.96
CA GLU A 346 19.59 -1.22 -1.39
C GLU A 346 18.26 -1.91 -1.73
N THR A 347 18.24 -2.66 -2.83
CA THR A 347 17.15 -3.58 -3.19
C THR A 347 17.61 -5.00 -2.86
N LEU A 348 17.05 -5.61 -1.82
CA LEU A 348 17.44 -6.95 -1.36
C LEU A 348 16.34 -7.97 -1.65
N GLY A 349 16.71 -9.21 -1.94
CA GLY A 349 15.75 -10.33 -1.88
C GLY A 349 15.23 -10.51 -0.45
N ILE A 350 13.98 -10.96 -0.29
CA ILE A 350 13.35 -11.06 1.03
C ILE A 350 14.16 -11.93 2.01
N ASP A 351 14.69 -13.07 1.58
CA ASP A 351 15.50 -13.93 2.45
C ASP A 351 16.83 -13.29 2.83
N ALA A 352 17.46 -12.56 1.90
CA ALA A 352 18.68 -11.80 2.19
C ALA A 352 18.43 -10.66 3.18
N TYR A 353 17.28 -9.98 3.05
CA TYR A 353 16.86 -8.95 3.99
C TYR A 353 16.64 -9.54 5.39
N LEU A 354 15.90 -10.63 5.50
CA LEU A 354 15.62 -11.30 6.77
C LEU A 354 16.91 -11.83 7.41
N GLY A 355 17.80 -12.45 6.63
CA GLY A 355 19.09 -12.90 7.10
C GLY A 355 19.96 -11.75 7.63
N LYS A 356 20.00 -10.61 6.93
CA LYS A 356 20.83 -9.46 7.31
C LYS A 356 20.27 -8.69 8.51
N HIS A 357 18.95 -8.55 8.61
CA HIS A 357 18.31 -7.57 9.50
C HIS A 357 17.41 -8.16 10.59
N VAL A 358 16.97 -9.41 10.47
CA VAL A 358 16.03 -10.02 11.42
C VAL A 358 16.68 -11.17 12.17
N TYR A 359 17.30 -12.11 11.46
CA TYR A 359 17.79 -13.36 12.06
C TYR A 359 19.20 -13.27 12.67
N THR A 360 19.99 -12.23 12.33
CA THR A 360 21.32 -11.97 12.89
C THR A 360 21.33 -11.65 14.39
N GLY A 361 20.16 -11.37 14.99
CA GLY A 361 20.00 -11.16 16.44
C GLY A 361 19.56 -12.39 17.25
N LEU A 362 19.30 -13.54 16.60
CA LEU A 362 18.77 -14.75 17.25
C LEU A 362 19.81 -15.86 17.50
N SER A 363 21.08 -15.65 17.12
CA SER A 363 22.18 -16.57 17.47
C SER A 363 22.88 -16.11 18.74
N THR A 364 22.26 -16.33 19.91
CA THR A 364 23.01 -16.52 21.15
C THR A 364 23.16 -18.01 21.41
N GLU A 365 24.42 -18.42 21.38
CA GLU A 365 24.90 -19.76 21.69
C GLU A 365 24.30 -20.29 22.99
N ILE A 366 23.82 -21.53 22.98
CA ILE A 366 23.64 -22.32 24.20
C ILE A 366 25.04 -22.61 24.73
N PRO A 367 25.44 -22.14 25.92
CA PRO A 367 26.75 -22.45 26.46
C PRO A 367 26.80 -23.95 26.75
N GLY A 368 27.68 -24.63 26.01
CA GLY A 368 27.92 -26.07 26.13
C GLY A 368 28.24 -26.48 27.57
N SER A 369 27.62 -27.57 27.97
CA SER A 369 27.93 -28.36 29.16
C SER A 369 29.43 -28.57 29.30
N ARG A 370 30.04 -27.97 30.33
CA ARG A 370 31.36 -28.38 30.79
C ARG A 370 31.23 -29.71 31.55
N HIS A 371 31.67 -30.79 30.91
CA HIS A 371 32.05 -32.01 31.63
C HIS A 371 33.28 -31.73 32.52
N PRO A 372 33.29 -32.15 33.80
CA PRO A 372 34.48 -32.08 34.61
C PRO A 372 35.42 -33.22 34.22
N SER A 373 36.62 -32.88 33.74
CA SER A 373 37.72 -33.84 33.66
C SER A 373 38.39 -33.96 35.03
N SER A 374 38.56 -35.22 35.42
CA SER A 374 39.29 -35.71 36.57
C SER A 374 40.71 -35.14 36.68
N ARG A 375 41.09 -34.71 37.89
CA ARG A 375 42.30 -35.16 38.60
C ARG A 375 42.18 -34.85 40.09
#